data_AF-X1SF13-F1
#
_entry.id   AF-X1SF13-F1
#
_cell.length_a   1.000
_cell.length_b   1.000
_cell.length_c   1.000
_cell.angle_alpha   90.00
_cell.angle_beta   90.00
_cell.angle_gamma   90.00
#
_symmetry.space_group_name_H-M   'P 1'
#
loop_
_entity.id
_entity.type
_entity.pdbx_description
1 polymer ?
#
loop_
_entity_poly.entity_id
_entity_poly.type
_entity_poly.pdbx_seq_one_letter_code
_entity_poly.pdbx_strand_id
1 'polypeptide(L)'
;MEQDQFGYLSHHYIVQLNPNSSYIQDLNIPNEIFPLKAEIQVRTLLQHCWSVIQHDNLYKPSIKIPDKIKRQFYRIAAILEDADHEFQNGLDFLS
;
A
#
# COMPACT_ATOMS: atom_id res chain seq x y z
N MET A 1 7.08 11.95 18.66
CA MET A 1 6.32 12.60 17.57
C MET A 1 7.27 12.78 16.42
N GLU A 2 7.20 11.90 15.42
CA GLU A 2 7.86 12.10 14.13
C GLU A 2 6.75 12.34 13.12
N GLN A 3 6.70 13.57 12.63
CA GLN A 3 5.63 14.16 11.84
C GLN A 3 5.99 14.07 10.36
N ASP A 4 6.22 12.84 9.86
CA ASP A 4 6.65 12.61 8.46
C ASP A 4 5.88 11.49 7.74
N GLN A 5 4.76 11.01 8.31
CA GLN A 5 3.92 9.99 7.69
C GLN A 5 2.48 10.46 7.48
N PHE A 6 2.29 11.64 6.90
CA PHE A 6 1.04 11.97 6.19
C PHE A 6 1.05 11.37 4.78
N GLY A 7 1.31 10.07 4.72
CA GLY A 7 1.56 9.35 3.49
C GLY A 7 0.84 8.02 3.51
N TYR A 8 -0.49 8.07 3.45
CA TYR A 8 -1.38 7.01 3.00
C TYR A 8 -1.10 5.60 3.56
N LEU A 9 -1.88 5.24 4.59
CA LEU A 9 -1.87 4.00 5.37
C LEU A 9 -2.17 2.74 4.52
N SER A 10 -1.23 2.36 3.66
CA SER A 10 -1.17 0.99 3.14
C SER A 10 -0.76 0.06 4.29
N HIS A 11 -1.46 -1.06 4.46
CA HIS A 11 -1.07 -2.07 5.45
C HIS A 11 -0.12 -3.07 4.78
N HIS A 12 1.09 -3.21 5.32
CA HIS A 12 2.13 -4.07 4.77
C HIS A 12 2.37 -5.25 5.71
N TYR A 13 2.18 -6.47 5.20
CA TYR A 13 2.41 -7.70 5.93
C TYR A 13 3.54 -8.46 5.28
N ILE A 14 4.62 -8.68 6.02
CA ILE A 14 5.65 -9.63 5.62
C ILE A 14 5.22 -11.01 6.10
N VAL A 15 4.94 -11.90 5.16
CA VAL A 15 4.44 -13.25 5.43
C VAL A 15 5.48 -14.29 5.00
N GLN A 16 5.43 -15.43 5.68
CA GLN A 16 6.25 -16.60 5.39
C GLN A 16 5.39 -17.84 5.58
N LEU A 17 5.56 -18.84 4.71
CA LEU A 17 4.82 -20.09 4.85
C LEU A 17 5.22 -20.80 6.14
N ASN A 18 4.22 -21.14 6.94
CA ASN A 18 4.41 -22.01 8.10
C ASN A 18 4.36 -23.47 7.64
N PRO A 19 5.47 -24.23 7.70
CA PRO A 19 5.51 -25.63 7.26
C PRO A 19 4.55 -26.56 8.02
N ASN A 20 4.10 -26.15 9.20
CA ASN A 20 3.16 -26.92 10.02
C ASN A 20 1.69 -26.51 9.82
N SER A 21 1.39 -25.63 8.87
CA SER A 21 0.02 -25.15 8.62
C SER A 21 -0.87 -26.26 8.07
N SER A 22 -2.05 -26.46 8.66
CA SER A 22 -3.06 -27.43 8.17
C SER A 22 -3.58 -27.11 6.78
N TYR A 23 -3.49 -25.85 6.34
CA TYR A 23 -3.98 -25.40 5.04
C TYR A 23 -3.09 -25.82 3.86
N ILE A 24 -1.89 -26.32 4.11
CA ILE A 24 -0.91 -26.66 3.06
C ILE A 24 -0.43 -28.12 3.11
N GLN A 25 -0.97 -28.93 4.02
CA GLN A 25 -0.52 -30.33 4.23
C GLN A 25 -0.71 -31.20 2.99
N ASP A 26 -1.74 -30.94 2.19
CA ASP A 26 -2.04 -31.69 0.97
C ASP A 26 -1.37 -31.11 -0.30
N LEU A 27 -0.60 -30.02 -0.16
CA LEU A 27 0.07 -29.36 -1.26
C LEU A 27 1.52 -29.85 -1.38
N ASN A 28 1.94 -30.24 -2.58
CA ASN A 28 3.34 -30.56 -2.84
C ASN A 28 4.14 -29.26 -3.08
N ILE A 29 4.53 -28.59 -1.99
CA ILE A 29 5.30 -27.34 -2.02
C ILE A 29 6.79 -27.67 -1.90
N PRO A 30 7.64 -27.22 -2.85
CA PRO A 30 9.09 -27.39 -2.76
C PRO A 30 9.69 -26.81 -1.48
N ASN A 31 10.67 -27.52 -0.90
CA ASN A 31 11.28 -27.14 0.38
C ASN A 31 11.97 -25.78 0.34
N GLU A 32 12.42 -25.35 -0.84
CA GLU A 32 13.07 -24.06 -1.06
C GLU A 32 12.12 -22.87 -0.87
N ILE A 33 10.81 -23.08 -0.88
CA ILE A 33 9.81 -22.00 -0.75
C ILE A 33 9.57 -21.61 0.71
N PHE A 34 9.64 -22.54 1.66
CA PHE A 34 9.40 -22.26 3.09
C PHE A 34 10.27 -21.17 3.72
N PRO A 35 11.57 -21.02 3.39
CA PRO A 35 12.37 -19.92 3.91
C PRO A 35 12.10 -18.58 3.23
N LEU A 36 11.39 -18.54 2.09
CA LEU A 36 11.12 -17.31 1.36
C LEU A 36 10.05 -16.47 2.08
N LYS A 37 10.24 -15.15 2.01
CA LYS A 37 9.27 -14.17 2.51
C LYS A 37 8.57 -13.51 1.33
N ALA A 38 7.28 -13.23 1.50
CA ALA A 38 6.49 -12.43 0.58
C ALA A 38 5.94 -11.21 1.32
N GLU A 39 5.68 -10.14 0.58
CA GLU A 39 4.98 -8.97 1.10
C GLU A 39 3.55 -8.95 0.55
N ILE A 40 2.57 -8.81 1.44
CA ILE A 40 1.18 -8.56 1.10
C ILE A 40 0.89 -7.10 1.45
N GLN A 41 0.46 -6.33 0.45
CA GLN A 41 0.08 -4.94 0.62
C GLN A 41 -1.44 -4.83 0.46
N VAL A 42 -2.12 -4.38 1.52
CA VAL A 42 -3.57 -4.14 1.50
C VAL A 42 -3.82 -2.65 1.32
N ARG A 43 -4.53 -2.31 0.26
CA ARG A 43 -4.79 -0.95 -0.19
C ARG A 43 -6.21 -0.79 -0.70
N THR A 44 -6.81 0.37 -0.47
CA THR A 44 -8.00 0.81 -1.21
C THR A 44 -7.66 1.11 -2.67
N LEU A 45 -8.68 1.25 -3.51
CA LEU A 45 -8.48 1.57 -4.93
C LEU A 45 -7.76 2.92 -5.10
N LEU A 46 -8.15 3.92 -4.30
CA LEU A 46 -7.51 5.24 -4.32
C LEU A 46 -6.06 5.15 -3.81
N GLN A 47 -5.77 4.29 -2.82
CA GLN A 47 -4.42 3.91 -2.36
C GLN A 47 -3.56 3.29 -3.44
N HIS A 48 -4.14 2.39 -4.21
CA HIS A 48 -3.46 1.82 -5.35
C HIS A 48 -3.17 2.88 -6.43
N CYS A 49 -4.17 3.66 -6.83
CA CYS A 49 -4.01 4.69 -7.86
C CYS A 49 -2.95 5.74 -7.47
N TRP A 50 -2.95 6.20 -6.22
CA TRP A 50 -1.93 7.13 -5.73
C TRP A 50 -0.52 6.55 -5.82
N SER A 51 -0.33 5.30 -5.37
CA SER A 51 0.98 4.66 -5.39
C SER A 51 1.54 4.52 -6.82
N VAL A 52 0.69 4.26 -7.82
CA VAL A 52 1.11 4.21 -9.23
C VAL A 52 1.58 5.59 -9.69
N ILE A 53 0.78 6.64 -9.43
CA ILE A 53 1.13 8.03 -9.78
C ILE A 53 2.44 8.45 -9.10
N GLN A 54 2.60 8.14 -7.82
CA GLN A 54 3.80 8.49 -7.06
C GLN A 54 5.02 7.74 -7.59
N HIS A 55 4.92 6.42 -7.80
CA HIS A 55 6.03 5.61 -8.26
C HIS A 55 6.55 6.08 -9.63
N ASP A 56 5.65 6.35 -10.57
CA ASP A 56 6.02 6.75 -11.93
C ASP A 56 6.54 8.19 -12.01
N ASN A 57 6.03 9.11 -11.19
CA ASN A 57 6.38 10.54 -11.28
C ASN A 57 7.42 11.01 -10.25
N LEU A 58 7.55 10.35 -9.09
CA LEU A 58 8.40 10.81 -7.96
C LEU A 58 9.59 9.90 -7.65
N TYR A 59 9.56 8.60 -8.00
CA TYR A 59 10.63 7.66 -7.63
C TYR A 59 11.71 7.48 -8.71
N LYS A 60 11.37 7.66 -9.99
CA LYS A 60 12.35 7.71 -11.11
C LYS A 60 12.44 9.06 -11.82
N PRO A 61 12.45 10.22 -11.13
CA PRO A 61 12.66 11.45 -11.84
C PRO A 61 14.15 11.51 -12.15
N SER A 62 14.51 11.50 -13.42
CA SER A 62 15.86 11.84 -13.91
C SER A 62 16.28 13.29 -13.54
N ILE A 63 15.41 14.02 -12.82
CA ILE A 63 15.47 15.46 -12.55
C ILE A 63 14.99 15.72 -11.11
N LYS A 64 15.63 16.64 -10.39
CA LYS A 64 15.20 17.05 -9.04
C LYS A 64 13.84 17.76 -9.09
N ILE A 65 12.83 17.22 -8.40
CA ILE A 65 11.47 17.79 -8.39
C ILE A 65 11.42 19.06 -7.51
N PRO A 66 10.92 20.21 -8.04
CA PRO A 66 10.76 21.44 -7.26
C PRO A 66 9.80 21.30 -6.07
N ASP A 67 10.07 22.00 -4.97
CA ASP A 67 9.28 21.88 -3.74
C ASP A 67 7.81 22.32 -3.89
N LYS A 68 7.52 23.24 -4.81
CA LYS A 68 6.14 23.63 -5.15
C LYS A 68 5.33 22.45 -5.71
N ILE A 69 5.97 21.57 -6.49
CA ILE A 69 5.34 20.38 -7.05
C ILE A 69 5.14 19.32 -5.96
N LYS A 70 6.14 19.10 -5.09
CA LYS A 70 5.97 18.22 -3.91
C LYS A 70 4.78 18.65 -3.05
N ARG A 71 4.63 19.96 -2.81
CA ARG A 71 3.49 20.50 -2.06
C ARG A 71 2.15 20.24 -2.76
N GLN A 72 2.10 20.28 -4.09
CA GLN A 72 0.89 19.91 -4.82
C GLN A 72 0.58 18.41 -4.68
N PHE A 73 1.59 17.54 -4.74
CA PHE A 73 1.41 16.11 -4.50
C PHE A 73 0.86 15.82 -3.10
N TYR A 74 1.40 16.46 -2.06
CA TYR A 74 0.84 16.29 -0.69
C TYR A 74 -0.63 16.71 -0.59
N ARG A 75 -1.04 17.77 -1.31
CA ARG A 75 -2.47 18.16 -1.35
C ARG A 75 -3.35 17.14 -2.05
N ILE A 76 -2.86 16.52 -3.13
CA ILE A 76 -3.60 15.47 -3.83
C ILE A 76 -3.74 14.25 -2.94
N ALA A 77 -2.67 13.85 -2.22
CA ALA A 77 -2.72 12.76 -1.26
C ALA A 77 -3.81 13.00 -0.18
N ALA A 78 -3.86 14.21 0.39
CA ALA A 78 -4.89 14.57 1.37
C ALA A 78 -6.32 14.47 0.80
N ILE A 79 -6.55 14.95 -0.43
CA ILE A 79 -7.87 14.85 -1.08
C ILE A 79 -8.26 13.39 -1.32
N LEU A 80 -7.30 12.54 -1.71
CA LEU A 80 -7.55 11.11 -1.93
C LEU A 80 -7.86 10.39 -0.62
N GLU A 81 -7.20 10.78 0.47
CA GLU A 81 -7.49 10.27 1.81
C GLU A 81 -8.89 10.64 2.28
N ASP A 82 -9.27 11.92 2.14
CA ASP A 82 -10.63 12.39 2.47
C ASP A 82 -11.68 11.65 1.63
N ALA A 83 -11.44 11.48 0.33
CA ALA A 83 -12.35 10.75 -0.55
C ALA A 83 -12.51 9.28 -0.14
N ASP A 84 -11.43 8.62 0.24
CA ASP A 84 -11.43 7.21 0.67
C ASP A 84 -12.25 7.02 1.96
N HIS A 85 -12.10 7.96 2.91
CA HIS A 85 -12.89 7.98 4.15
C HIS A 85 -14.39 8.15 3.87
N GLU A 86 -14.76 9.07 2.98
CA GLU A 86 -16.16 9.28 2.60
C GLU A 86 -16.75 8.07 1.87
N PHE A 87 -15.97 7.39 1.03
CA PHE A 87 -16.39 6.13 0.41
C PHE A 87 -16.66 5.04 1.45
N GLN A 88 -15.78 4.89 2.44
CA GLN A 88 -15.96 3.90 3.51
C GLN A 88 -17.24 4.20 4.31
N ASN A 89 -17.44 5.45 4.73
CA ASN A 89 -18.65 5.85 5.45
C ASN A 89 -19.91 5.58 4.64
N GLY A 90 -19.90 5.89 3.34
CA GLY A 90 -21.02 5.63 2.44
C GLY A 90 -21.37 4.14 2.32
N LEU A 91 -20.38 3.26 2.31
CA LEU A 91 -20.57 1.81 2.27
C LEU A 91 -21.09 1.25 3.60
N ASP A 92 -20.66 1.81 4.73
CA ASP A 92 -21.15 1.42 6.05
C ASP A 92 -22.66 1.68 6.21
N PHE A 93 -23.22 2.69 5.53
CA PHE A 93 -24.68 2.94 5.50
C PHE A 93 -25.47 1.87 4.73
N LEU A 94 -24.82 1.09 3.87
CA LEU A 94 -25.45 0.03 3.07
C LEU A 94 -25.27 -1.37 3.68
N SER A 95 -24.53 -1.48 4.79
CA SER A 95 -24.16 -2.73 5.48
C SER A 95 -25.06 -2.99 6.69
#